data_AF-Q2S5H6-F1
#
_entry.id   AF-Q2S5H6-F1
#
_cell.length_a   1.000
_cell.length_b   1.000
_cell.length_c   1.000
_cell.angle_alpha   90.00
_cell.angle_beta   90.00
_cell.angle_gamma   90.00
#
_symmetry.space_group_name_H-M   'P 1'
#
loop_
_entity.id
_entity.type
_entity.pdbx_description
1 polymer ?
#
loop_
_entity_poly.entity_id
_entity_poly.type
_entity_poly.pdbx_seq_one_letter_code
_entity_poly.pdbx_strand_id
1 'polypeptide(L)'
;MSGPPSAFHFSFSSQKHDGSGPSSFPRPCGAPCPPQTTDRVQLTRTTRPLLFPVPLRPMADPPAFSALPDDARLWIHATAAPLDDATQSALLDRLSAFMDGWTSHQQPVEGAATILDDRFLVVAAAPVGGGDISGCGIDDLAHAIDDAASALDVDWVPSLHVLYRTADGGVAAVSRRTFQQRAGDGAVTADTPVFDPSLTTLGALREGAFEAPARESWHAQLLGTPAAS
;
A
#
# COMPACT_ATOMS: atom_id res chain seq x y z
N MET A 1 -2.57 6.41 55.02
CA MET A 1 -1.84 5.14 55.22
C MET A 1 -0.94 4.92 54.02
N SER A 2 0.36 4.90 54.30
CA SER A 2 1.47 4.25 53.58
C SER A 2 1.71 4.58 52.10
N GLY A 3 2.89 5.18 51.87
CA GLY A 3 3.46 5.49 50.56
C GLY A 3 4.01 4.30 49.76
N PRO A 4 4.79 4.58 48.71
CA PRO A 4 5.15 3.64 47.66
C PRO A 4 6.45 2.87 47.97
N PRO A 5 6.72 1.78 47.25
CA PRO A 5 8.08 1.54 46.75
C PRO A 5 8.04 0.90 45.35
N SER A 6 9.10 0.76 44.56
CA SER A 6 10.46 1.27 44.48
C SER A 6 10.97 0.76 43.13
N ALA A 7 11.81 1.55 42.47
CA ALA A 7 12.61 1.09 41.35
C ALA A 7 13.61 0.02 41.80
N PHE A 8 13.83 -1.00 40.98
CA PHE A 8 15.04 -1.83 41.03
C PHE A 8 15.79 -1.75 39.70
N HIS A 9 16.93 -1.08 39.76
CA HIS A 9 18.04 -1.19 38.84
C HIS A 9 18.62 -2.61 38.96
N PHE A 10 18.91 -3.26 37.84
CA PHE A 10 20.02 -4.21 37.77
C PHE A 10 20.87 -3.91 36.56
N SER A 11 22.13 -3.61 36.88
CA SER A 11 23.24 -3.43 35.97
C SER A 11 24.05 -4.73 35.92
N PHE A 12 24.85 -4.84 34.86
CA PHE A 12 26.19 -5.43 34.80
C PHE A 12 26.42 -6.67 33.91
N SER A 13 27.17 -6.36 32.85
CA SER A 13 28.38 -7.01 32.34
C SER A 13 28.34 -8.28 31.47
N SER A 14 28.72 -8.01 30.22
CA SER A 14 29.63 -8.77 29.36
C SER A 14 30.66 -9.65 30.08
N GLN A 15 30.92 -10.82 29.50
CA GLN A 15 32.28 -11.36 29.49
C GLN A 15 32.56 -12.13 28.18
N LYS A 16 33.64 -11.70 27.52
CA LYS A 16 34.34 -12.37 26.42
C LYS A 16 35.03 -13.63 26.94
N HIS A 17 35.17 -14.64 26.08
CA HIS A 17 36.25 -15.62 26.20
C HIS A 17 37.03 -15.70 24.88
N ASP A 18 38.28 -15.27 24.96
CA ASP A 18 39.38 -15.56 24.03
C ASP A 18 39.90 -16.99 24.28
N GLY A 19 40.50 -17.61 23.26
CA GLY A 19 41.15 -18.92 23.40
C GLY A 19 41.86 -19.42 22.15
N SER A 20 43.09 -18.93 21.94
CA SER A 20 44.07 -19.30 20.92
C SER A 20 44.68 -20.71 21.07
N GLY A 21 45.17 -21.28 19.97
CA GLY A 21 46.52 -21.92 19.96
C GLY A 21 46.65 -23.37 19.47
N PRO A 22 47.84 -23.78 18.98
CA PRO A 22 47.99 -24.63 17.78
C PRO A 22 48.67 -25.99 18.04
N SER A 23 48.67 -26.88 17.03
CA SER A 23 49.65 -27.98 16.97
C SER A 23 49.90 -28.45 15.52
N SER A 24 51.17 -28.79 15.27
CA SER A 24 51.81 -29.08 13.98
C SER A 24 52.30 -30.53 13.90
N PHE A 25 52.66 -30.95 12.67
CA PHE A 25 53.52 -32.09 12.24
C PHE A 25 52.82 -33.40 11.78
N PRO A 26 53.47 -34.27 10.95
CA PRO A 26 53.75 -34.08 9.52
C PRO A 26 53.36 -35.29 8.61
N ARG A 27 53.50 -35.05 7.28
CA ARG A 27 53.42 -35.88 6.04
C ARG A 27 53.56 -37.42 6.11
N PRO A 28 53.00 -38.16 5.11
CA PRO A 28 53.80 -38.50 3.91
C PRO A 28 53.09 -38.40 2.55
N CYS A 29 53.91 -38.40 1.50
CA CYS A 29 53.60 -38.29 0.08
C CYS A 29 52.86 -39.50 -0.50
N GLY A 30 52.08 -39.27 -1.57
CA GLY A 30 51.82 -40.28 -2.60
C GLY A 30 50.38 -40.34 -3.12
N ALA A 31 50.04 -39.53 -4.13
CA ALA A 31 49.00 -39.87 -5.12
C ALA A 31 49.08 -38.88 -6.31
N PRO A 32 48.78 -39.34 -7.54
CA PRO A 32 49.00 -38.57 -8.76
C PRO A 32 47.99 -37.42 -8.93
N CYS A 33 48.48 -36.34 -9.52
CA CYS A 33 47.75 -35.14 -9.87
C CYS A 33 46.61 -35.47 -10.86
N PRO A 34 45.32 -35.21 -10.55
CA PRO A 34 44.25 -35.28 -11.53
C PRO A 34 44.28 -34.05 -12.45
N PRO A 35 43.79 -34.18 -13.70
CA PRO A 35 43.79 -33.07 -14.65
C PRO A 35 42.93 -31.91 -14.13
N GLN A 36 43.51 -30.71 -14.19
CA GLN A 36 42.83 -29.44 -13.96
C GLN A 36 41.71 -29.31 -14.98
N THR A 37 40.50 -29.70 -14.58
CA THR A 37 39.28 -29.35 -15.31
C THR A 37 38.98 -27.93 -14.90
N THR A 38 39.16 -26.99 -15.82
CA THR A 38 38.66 -25.64 -15.69
C THR A 38 37.15 -25.73 -15.51
N ASP A 39 36.71 -25.73 -14.26
CA ASP A 39 35.31 -25.57 -13.90
C ASP A 39 34.94 -24.13 -14.27
N ARG A 40 34.54 -23.98 -15.53
CA ARG A 40 33.87 -22.80 -16.03
C ARG A 40 32.57 -22.76 -15.27
N VAL A 41 32.58 -22.07 -14.12
CA VAL A 41 31.37 -21.65 -13.40
C VAL A 41 30.45 -21.10 -14.48
N GLN A 42 29.46 -21.89 -14.86
CA GLN A 42 28.39 -21.42 -15.69
C GLN A 42 27.75 -20.34 -14.84
N LEU A 43 28.03 -19.09 -15.20
CA LEU A 43 27.13 -17.98 -14.96
C LEU A 43 25.80 -18.45 -15.53
N THR A 44 25.00 -19.11 -14.70
CA THR A 44 23.58 -19.24 -14.94
C THR A 44 23.14 -17.80 -15.10
N ARG A 45 22.86 -17.44 -16.36
CA ARG A 45 22.15 -16.20 -16.65
C ARG A 45 20.87 -16.36 -15.86
N THR A 46 20.81 -15.75 -14.68
CA THR A 46 19.54 -15.45 -14.02
C THR A 46 18.82 -14.63 -15.06
N THR A 47 17.94 -15.29 -15.80
CA THR A 47 17.08 -14.65 -16.79
C THR A 47 16.26 -13.67 -15.99
N ARG A 48 16.71 -12.41 -15.96
CA ARG A 48 15.99 -11.29 -15.39
C ARG A 48 14.62 -11.33 -16.07
N PRO A 49 13.53 -11.59 -15.33
CA PRO A 49 12.23 -11.70 -15.95
C PRO A 49 11.99 -10.41 -16.73
N LEU A 50 11.58 -10.55 -17.99
CA LEU A 50 11.12 -9.41 -18.75
C LEU A 50 9.90 -8.88 -17.98
N LEU A 51 10.09 -7.76 -17.26
CA LEU A 51 8.98 -6.99 -16.71
C LEU A 51 8.21 -6.49 -17.92
N PHE A 52 7.20 -7.24 -18.33
CA PHE A 52 6.16 -6.68 -19.18
C PHE A 52 5.46 -5.60 -18.34
N PRO A 53 5.25 -4.38 -18.89
CA PRO A 53 4.46 -3.38 -18.20
C PRO A 53 3.09 -3.98 -17.90
N VAL A 54 2.70 -4.02 -16.62
CA VAL A 54 1.35 -4.43 -16.22
C VAL A 54 0.43 -3.42 -16.89
N PRO A 55 -0.48 -3.84 -17.79
CA PRO A 55 -1.36 -2.90 -18.46
C PRO A 55 -2.21 -2.20 -17.38
N LEU A 56 -2.26 -0.87 -17.45
CA LEU A 56 -3.19 -0.08 -16.64
C LEU A 56 -4.59 -0.63 -16.95
N ARG A 57 -5.24 -1.17 -15.93
CA ARG A 57 -6.62 -1.62 -16.09
C ARG A 57 -7.46 -0.36 -16.17
N PRO A 58 -8.23 -0.13 -17.25
CA PRO A 58 -9.22 0.93 -17.22
C PRO A 58 -10.17 0.60 -16.07
N MET A 59 -10.12 1.41 -15.02
CA MET A 59 -11.11 1.33 -13.96
C MET A 59 -12.43 1.79 -14.57
N ALA A 60 -13.30 0.82 -14.85
CA ALA A 60 -14.64 1.08 -15.33
C ALA A 60 -15.38 1.91 -14.26
N ASP A 61 -16.16 2.89 -14.70
CA ASP A 61 -17.09 3.66 -13.86
C ASP A 61 -17.90 2.67 -13.00
N PRO A 62 -17.68 2.61 -11.67
CA PRO A 62 -18.36 1.66 -10.83
C PRO A 62 -19.87 1.89 -10.96
N PRO A 63 -20.69 0.84 -11.17
CA PRO A 63 -22.13 1.00 -11.35
C PRO A 63 -22.80 1.68 -10.15
N ALA A 64 -22.17 1.62 -8.97
CA ALA A 64 -22.59 2.35 -7.77
C ALA A 64 -22.65 3.88 -7.94
N PHE A 65 -21.90 4.45 -8.88
CA PHE A 65 -21.76 5.90 -9.04
C PHE A 65 -22.53 6.47 -10.23
N SER A 66 -23.21 5.64 -11.03
CA SER A 66 -23.82 6.07 -12.30
C SER A 66 -24.86 7.20 -12.17
N ALA A 67 -25.46 7.37 -10.99
CA ALA A 67 -26.45 8.41 -10.71
C ALA A 67 -25.81 9.74 -10.25
N LEU A 68 -24.53 9.74 -9.85
CA LEU A 68 -23.84 10.91 -9.31
C LEU A 68 -23.16 11.72 -10.43
N PRO A 69 -23.17 13.07 -10.33
CA PRO A 69 -22.51 13.95 -11.29
C PRO A 69 -20.98 13.89 -11.15
N ASP A 70 -20.26 14.30 -12.20
CA ASP A 70 -18.79 14.26 -12.22
C ASP A 70 -18.13 15.19 -11.19
N ASP A 71 -18.81 16.25 -10.78
CA ASP A 71 -18.35 17.18 -9.74
C ASP A 71 -18.66 16.68 -8.32
N ALA A 72 -19.28 15.51 -8.16
CA ALA A 72 -19.47 14.88 -6.86
C ALA A 72 -18.12 14.71 -6.15
N ARG A 73 -18.11 15.02 -4.85
CA ARG A 73 -16.94 14.86 -4.01
C ARG A 73 -16.59 13.39 -3.86
N LEU A 74 -15.30 13.11 -3.79
CA LEU A 74 -14.72 11.78 -3.68
C LEU A 74 -13.83 11.67 -2.45
N TRP A 75 -13.92 10.55 -1.76
CA TRP A 75 -13.00 10.13 -0.70
C TRP A 75 -12.54 8.70 -0.98
N ILE A 76 -11.24 8.45 -0.82
CA ILE A 76 -10.65 7.14 -1.04
C ILE A 76 -9.82 6.75 0.19
N HIS A 77 -10.16 5.62 0.80
CA HIS A 77 -9.44 5.04 1.92
C HIS A 77 -8.91 3.66 1.53
N ALA A 78 -7.61 3.46 1.68
CA ALA A 78 -6.98 2.17 1.40
C ALA A 78 -6.86 1.35 2.69
N THR A 79 -7.17 0.06 2.64
CA THR A 79 -7.02 -0.87 3.77
C THR A 79 -5.63 -1.49 3.82
N ALA A 80 -5.12 -1.72 5.03
CA ALA A 80 -3.79 -2.27 5.26
C ALA A 80 -3.63 -3.68 4.65
N ALA A 81 -4.71 -4.47 4.67
CA ALA A 81 -4.81 -5.79 4.05
C ALA A 81 -6.02 -5.86 3.07
N PRO A 82 -6.00 -6.77 2.08
CA PRO A 82 -7.17 -7.01 1.24
C PRO A 82 -8.37 -7.47 2.09
N LEU A 83 -9.55 -7.00 1.72
CA LEU A 83 -10.82 -7.36 2.34
C LEU A 83 -11.43 -8.57 1.64
N ASP A 84 -11.95 -9.53 2.41
CA ASP A 84 -12.77 -10.60 1.84
C ASP A 84 -14.19 -10.11 1.50
N ASP A 85 -14.88 -10.83 0.62
CA ASP A 85 -16.21 -10.45 0.11
C ASP A 85 -17.23 -10.20 1.24
N ALA A 86 -17.13 -10.96 2.34
CA ALA A 86 -18.04 -10.82 3.48
C ALA A 86 -17.82 -9.50 4.22
N THR A 87 -16.56 -9.14 4.44
CA THR A 87 -16.15 -7.88 5.07
C THR A 87 -16.45 -6.69 4.16
N GLN A 88 -16.21 -6.84 2.85
CA GLN A 88 -16.57 -5.85 1.85
C GLN A 88 -18.09 -5.55 1.88
N SER A 89 -18.93 -6.58 1.83
CA SER A 89 -20.39 -6.42 1.92
C SER A 89 -20.80 -5.76 3.23
N ALA A 90 -20.28 -6.22 4.37
CA ALA A 90 -20.64 -5.68 5.68
C ALA A 90 -20.23 -4.20 5.85
N LEU A 91 -19.09 -3.80 5.28
CA LEU A 91 -18.63 -2.41 5.28
C LEU A 91 -19.55 -1.54 4.43
N LEU A 92 -19.87 -1.98 3.22
CA LEU A 92 -20.76 -1.27 2.30
C LEU A 92 -22.19 -1.15 2.86
N ASP A 93 -22.72 -2.19 3.49
CA ASP A 93 -24.07 -2.17 4.09
C ASP A 93 -24.17 -1.13 5.22
N ARG A 94 -23.13 -1.04 6.08
CA ARG A 94 -23.07 -0.03 7.15
C ARG A 94 -23.02 1.39 6.60
N LEU A 95 -22.22 1.62 5.56
CA LEU A 95 -22.10 2.92 4.92
C LEU A 95 -23.39 3.30 4.18
N SER A 96 -24.04 2.35 3.51
CA SER A 96 -25.34 2.55 2.88
C SER A 96 -26.39 2.99 3.91
N ALA A 97 -26.43 2.34 5.07
CA ALA A 97 -27.36 2.71 6.14
C ALA A 97 -27.10 4.12 6.71
N PHE A 98 -25.85 4.57 6.75
CA PHE A 98 -25.51 5.95 7.09
C PHE A 98 -26.00 6.93 6.00
N MET A 99 -25.74 6.60 4.73
CA MET A 99 -26.09 7.45 3.59
C MET A 99 -27.60 7.69 3.47
N ASP A 100 -28.43 6.71 3.81
CA ASP A 100 -29.90 6.84 3.81
C ASP A 100 -30.41 7.99 4.72
N GLY A 101 -29.64 8.35 5.76
CA GLY A 101 -29.97 9.42 6.70
C GLY A 101 -29.05 10.65 6.62
N TRP A 102 -28.13 10.70 5.66
CA TRP A 102 -27.08 11.71 5.66
C TRP A 102 -27.59 13.07 5.20
N THR A 103 -27.32 14.10 6.01
CA THR A 103 -27.69 15.48 5.72
C THR A 103 -26.54 16.44 6.01
N SER A 104 -26.49 17.53 5.27
CA SER A 104 -25.51 18.62 5.44
C SER A 104 -26.26 19.95 5.40
N HIS A 105 -26.14 20.77 6.45
CA HIS A 105 -26.97 21.99 6.62
C HIS A 105 -28.48 21.75 6.38
N GLN A 106 -28.99 20.62 6.86
CA GLN A 106 -30.40 20.20 6.68
C GLN A 106 -30.81 19.90 5.23
N GLN A 107 -29.85 19.86 4.30
CA GLN A 107 -30.06 19.37 2.94
C GLN A 107 -29.66 17.90 2.86
N PRO A 108 -30.47 17.03 2.22
CA PRO A 108 -30.07 15.65 1.96
C PRO A 108 -28.80 15.59 1.12
N VAL A 109 -27.95 14.60 1.41
CA VAL A 109 -26.77 14.30 0.61
C VAL A 109 -26.98 12.94 -0.05
N GLU A 110 -26.86 12.90 -1.37
CA GLU A 110 -26.84 11.63 -2.11
C GLU A 110 -25.41 11.12 -2.14
N GLY A 111 -25.19 9.92 -1.60
CA GLY A 111 -23.89 9.28 -1.55
C GLY A 111 -23.95 7.83 -1.98
N ALA A 112 -22.83 7.31 -2.43
CA ALA A 112 -22.63 5.91 -2.71
C ALA A 112 -21.21 5.49 -2.30
N ALA A 113 -21.04 4.20 -1.98
CA ALA A 113 -19.74 3.60 -1.68
C ALA A 113 -19.51 2.36 -2.55
N THR A 114 -18.25 2.08 -2.87
CA THR A 114 -17.81 0.82 -3.48
C THR A 114 -16.43 0.45 -2.98
N ILE A 115 -16.02 -0.80 -3.19
CA ILE A 115 -14.65 -1.25 -2.93
C ILE A 115 -13.98 -1.61 -4.25
N LEU A 116 -12.76 -1.12 -4.47
CA LEU A 116 -11.94 -1.39 -5.66
C LEU A 116 -10.66 -2.16 -5.27
N ASP A 117 -10.23 -3.07 -6.15
CA ASP A 117 -9.06 -3.94 -5.96
C ASP A 117 -8.99 -4.59 -4.55
N ASP A 118 -10.15 -4.93 -3.98
CA ASP A 118 -10.34 -5.51 -2.64
C ASP A 118 -9.72 -4.69 -1.49
N ARG A 119 -9.41 -3.40 -1.71
CA ARG A 119 -8.66 -2.58 -0.74
C ARG A 119 -9.10 -1.13 -0.64
N PHE A 120 -9.61 -0.56 -1.71
CA PHE A 120 -9.93 0.86 -1.76
C PHE A 120 -11.41 1.06 -1.48
N LEU A 121 -11.75 1.47 -0.27
CA LEU A 121 -13.06 2.04 0.00
C LEU A 121 -13.14 3.39 -0.72
N VAL A 122 -14.02 3.49 -1.70
CA VAL A 122 -14.30 4.71 -2.45
C VAL A 122 -15.70 5.18 -2.11
N VAL A 123 -15.81 6.41 -1.64
CA VAL A 123 -17.08 7.06 -1.33
C VAL A 123 -17.23 8.29 -2.21
N ALA A 124 -18.35 8.42 -2.90
CA ALA A 124 -18.69 9.59 -3.69
C ALA A 124 -20.01 10.19 -3.21
N ALA A 125 -20.11 11.52 -3.16
CA ALA A 125 -21.34 12.18 -2.71
C ALA A 125 -21.54 13.61 -3.22
N ALA A 126 -22.80 14.01 -3.33
CA ALA A 126 -23.20 15.37 -3.71
C ALA A 126 -24.49 15.80 -2.96
N PRO A 127 -24.61 17.08 -2.54
CA PRO A 127 -25.86 17.60 -1.96
C PRO A 127 -27.00 17.61 -2.97
N VAL A 128 -28.21 17.25 -2.52
CA VAL A 128 -29.42 17.36 -3.34
C VAL A 128 -29.72 18.84 -3.60
N GLY A 129 -29.73 19.24 -4.88
CA GLY A 129 -29.92 20.63 -5.30
C GLY A 129 -28.64 21.41 -5.59
N GLY A 130 -27.47 20.76 -5.49
CA GLY A 130 -26.17 21.35 -5.78
C GLY A 130 -25.58 22.18 -4.65
N GLY A 131 -24.33 22.61 -4.82
CA GLY A 131 -23.55 23.26 -3.76
C GLY A 131 -22.54 22.30 -3.15
N ASP A 132 -22.09 22.61 -1.93
CA ASP A 132 -21.00 21.89 -1.28
C ASP A 132 -21.45 21.19 0.01
N ILE A 133 -20.78 20.10 0.35
CA ILE A 133 -21.00 19.41 1.63
C ILE A 133 -20.30 20.22 2.73
N SER A 134 -21.04 20.51 3.78
CA SER A 134 -20.55 21.28 4.92
C SER A 134 -19.47 20.55 5.70
N GLY A 135 -18.63 21.29 6.42
CA GLY A 135 -17.62 20.68 7.30
C GLY A 135 -18.20 19.65 8.28
N CYS A 136 -19.36 19.95 8.90
CA CYS A 136 -20.05 19.01 9.78
C CYS A 136 -20.49 17.74 9.03
N GLY A 137 -21.03 17.87 7.82
CA GLY A 137 -21.42 16.71 7.02
C GLY A 137 -20.23 15.85 6.59
N ILE A 138 -19.08 16.48 6.32
CA ILE A 138 -17.82 15.78 6.05
C ILE A 138 -17.32 15.06 7.31
N ASP A 139 -17.37 15.72 8.47
CA ASP A 139 -16.97 15.13 9.74
C ASP A 139 -17.88 13.92 10.09
N ASP A 140 -19.18 14.01 9.84
CA ASP A 140 -20.13 12.91 10.04
C ASP A 140 -19.77 11.69 9.16
N LEU A 141 -19.42 11.92 7.89
CA LEU A 141 -18.95 10.86 7.00
C LEU A 141 -17.64 10.22 7.51
N ALA A 142 -16.69 11.04 7.94
CA ALA A 142 -15.42 10.54 8.47
C ALA A 142 -15.64 9.63 9.68
N HIS A 143 -16.51 10.04 10.62
CA HIS A 143 -16.88 9.19 11.76
C HIS A 143 -17.58 7.92 11.32
N ALA A 144 -18.51 7.98 10.36
CA ALA A 144 -19.22 6.80 9.87
C ALA A 144 -18.25 5.77 9.23
N ILE A 145 -17.25 6.24 8.48
CA ILE A 145 -16.20 5.39 7.89
C ILE A 145 -15.36 4.73 8.97
N ASP A 146 -14.87 5.50 9.95
CA ASP A 146 -14.02 4.98 11.02
C ASP A 146 -14.77 4.02 11.95
N ASP A 147 -16.03 4.31 12.28
CA ASP A 147 -16.89 3.44 13.09
C ASP A 147 -17.19 2.12 12.36
N ALA A 148 -17.47 2.18 11.05
CA ALA A 148 -17.75 0.99 10.25
C ALA A 148 -16.51 0.09 10.12
N ALA A 149 -15.33 0.68 9.89
CA ALA A 149 -14.07 -0.06 9.83
C ALA A 149 -13.68 -0.65 11.20
N SER A 150 -13.77 0.12 12.28
CA SER A 150 -13.45 -0.33 13.63
C SER A 150 -14.32 -1.51 14.07
N ALA A 151 -15.60 -1.48 13.74
CA ALA A 151 -16.53 -2.55 14.07
C ALA A 151 -16.31 -3.85 13.27
N LEU A 152 -15.50 -3.79 12.21
CA LEU A 152 -15.12 -4.93 11.37
C LEU A 152 -13.63 -5.29 11.51
N ASP A 153 -12.90 -4.67 12.45
CA ASP A 153 -11.45 -4.85 12.65
C ASP A 153 -10.63 -4.56 11.37
N VAL A 154 -11.06 -3.54 10.62
CA VAL A 154 -10.38 -3.10 9.39
C VAL A 154 -9.41 -1.98 9.71
N ASP A 155 -8.13 -2.22 9.43
CA ASP A 155 -7.07 -1.21 9.54
C ASP A 155 -6.89 -0.42 8.23
N TRP A 156 -6.68 0.89 8.36
CA TRP A 156 -6.31 1.77 7.25
C TRP A 156 -4.82 1.78 6.97
N VAL A 157 -4.45 2.00 5.70
CA VAL A 157 -3.07 2.23 5.29
C VAL A 157 -2.55 3.54 5.90
N PRO A 158 -1.35 3.55 6.48
CA PRO A 158 -0.74 4.79 6.95
C PRO A 158 -0.57 5.82 5.82
N SER A 159 -0.93 7.08 6.06
CA SER A 159 -1.01 8.13 5.02
C SER A 159 0.29 8.39 4.25
N LEU A 160 1.44 7.99 4.78
CA LEU A 160 2.76 8.16 4.14
C LEU A 160 3.16 6.96 3.27
N HIS A 161 2.35 5.91 3.19
CA HIS A 161 2.63 4.76 2.36
C HIS A 161 2.34 5.05 0.88
N VAL A 162 3.11 4.39 0.02
CA VAL A 162 2.92 4.35 -1.42
C VAL A 162 2.13 3.10 -1.76
N LEU A 163 1.02 3.30 -2.48
CA LEU A 163 0.16 2.26 -3.01
C LEU A 163 0.52 2.03 -4.47
N TYR A 164 0.82 0.79 -4.85
CA TYR A 164 1.20 0.47 -6.23
C TYR A 164 0.79 -0.94 -6.62
N ARG A 165 0.66 -1.16 -7.93
CA ARG A 165 0.34 -2.47 -8.49
C ARG A 165 1.60 -3.31 -8.58
N THR A 166 1.56 -4.51 -8.03
CA THR A 166 2.66 -5.47 -8.07
C THR A 166 2.67 -6.25 -9.38
N ALA A 167 3.77 -6.95 -9.67
CA ALA A 167 3.92 -7.72 -10.92
C ALA A 167 2.90 -8.87 -11.07
N ASP A 168 2.42 -9.40 -9.94
CA ASP A 168 1.33 -10.38 -9.84
C ASP A 168 -0.07 -9.76 -10.01
N GLY A 169 -0.15 -8.44 -10.19
CA GLY A 169 -1.40 -7.71 -10.46
C GLY A 169 -2.15 -7.25 -9.21
N GLY A 170 -1.70 -7.66 -8.02
CA GLY A 170 -2.24 -7.21 -6.74
C GLY A 170 -1.82 -5.79 -6.36
N VAL A 171 -2.32 -5.32 -5.23
CA VAL A 171 -2.01 -4.00 -4.68
C VAL A 171 -1.17 -4.14 -3.42
N ALA A 172 -0.06 -3.40 -3.37
CA ALA A 172 0.81 -3.32 -2.20
C ALA A 172 0.86 -1.91 -1.64
N ALA A 173 0.88 -1.80 -0.30
CA ALA A 173 1.10 -0.56 0.43
C ALA A 173 2.43 -0.66 1.19
N VAL A 174 3.38 0.23 0.89
CA VAL A 174 4.71 0.20 1.53
C VAL A 174 5.17 1.60 1.91
N SER A 175 6.08 1.72 2.88
CA SER A 175 6.70 3.02 3.18
C SER A 175 7.45 3.59 1.95
N ARG A 176 7.57 4.92 1.86
CA ARG A 176 8.36 5.59 0.82
C ARG A 176 9.80 5.04 0.72
N ARG A 177 10.43 4.76 1.86
CA ARG A 177 11.78 4.19 1.92
C ARG A 177 11.83 2.80 1.28
N THR A 178 10.85 1.95 1.60
CA THR A 178 10.75 0.61 1.01
C THR A 178 10.47 0.69 -0.49
N PHE A 179 9.64 1.64 -0.93
CA PHE A 179 9.39 1.87 -2.34
C PHE A 179 10.67 2.27 -3.10
N GLN A 180 11.45 3.20 -2.54
CA GLN A 180 12.76 3.60 -3.09
C GLN A 180 13.75 2.43 -3.16
N GLN A 181 13.80 1.58 -2.14
CA GLN A 181 14.64 0.38 -2.15
C GLN A 181 14.24 -0.56 -3.28
N ARG A 182 12.93 -0.84 -3.44
CA ARG A 182 12.41 -1.68 -4.53
C ARG A 182 12.68 -1.09 -5.91
N ALA A 183 12.69 0.23 -6.04
CA ALA A 183 13.09 0.90 -7.27
C ALA A 183 14.57 0.68 -7.58
N GLY A 184 15.44 0.81 -6.58
CA GLY A 184 16.89 0.51 -6.71
C GLY A 184 17.18 -0.94 -7.08
N ASP A 185 16.39 -1.88 -6.55
CA ASP A 185 16.49 -3.31 -6.85
C ASP A 185 15.85 -3.69 -8.22
N GLY A 186 15.20 -2.73 -8.89
CA GLY A 186 14.52 -2.93 -10.17
C GLY A 186 13.19 -3.69 -10.10
N ALA A 187 12.65 -3.90 -8.89
CA ALA A 187 11.34 -4.51 -8.67
C ALA A 187 10.19 -3.52 -8.92
N VAL A 188 10.46 -2.22 -8.75
CA VAL A 188 9.59 -1.11 -9.15
C VAL A 188 10.31 -0.33 -10.24
N THR A 189 9.58 0.07 -11.27
CA THR A 189 10.11 0.84 -12.41
C THR A 189 9.28 2.10 -12.64
N ALA A 190 9.73 2.95 -13.56
CA ALA A 190 8.97 4.10 -14.04
C ALA A 190 7.57 3.74 -14.58
N ASP A 191 7.43 2.53 -15.13
CA ASP A 191 6.18 1.99 -15.67
C ASP A 191 5.29 1.34 -14.61
N THR A 192 5.75 1.17 -13.38
CA THR A 192 4.94 0.55 -12.32
C THR A 192 3.71 1.41 -12.04
N PRO A 193 2.48 0.88 -12.15
CA PRO A 193 1.28 1.61 -11.82
C PRO A 193 1.24 1.94 -10.32
N VAL A 194 0.93 3.19 -10.00
CA VAL A 194 0.77 3.71 -8.65
C VAL A 194 -0.62 4.32 -8.49
N PHE A 195 -1.16 4.25 -7.28
CA PHE A 195 -2.50 4.75 -6.97
C PHE A 195 -2.44 6.12 -6.30
N ASP A 196 -3.42 6.97 -6.61
CA ASP A 196 -3.60 8.28 -6.00
C ASP A 196 -4.91 8.35 -5.18
N PRO A 197 -4.88 8.01 -3.87
CA PRO A 197 -6.04 8.14 -3.01
C PRO A 197 -6.40 9.61 -2.68
N SER A 198 -5.64 10.60 -3.17
CA SER A 198 -5.91 12.01 -2.92
C SER A 198 -6.89 12.66 -3.90
N LEU A 199 -7.42 11.90 -4.87
CA LEU A 199 -8.47 12.38 -5.77
C LEU A 199 -9.70 12.86 -5.01
N THR A 200 -10.26 13.99 -5.45
CA THR A 200 -11.36 14.68 -4.76
C THR A 200 -12.66 14.76 -5.55
N THR A 201 -12.66 14.36 -6.82
CA THR A 201 -13.86 14.40 -7.68
C THR A 201 -14.11 13.07 -8.39
N LEU A 202 -15.38 12.72 -8.54
CA LEU A 202 -15.81 11.50 -9.23
C LEU A 202 -15.43 11.52 -10.72
N GLY A 203 -15.49 12.69 -11.37
CA GLY A 203 -15.06 12.86 -12.76
C GLY A 203 -13.59 12.47 -12.97
N ALA A 204 -12.69 12.88 -12.08
CA ALA A 204 -11.28 12.50 -12.16
C ALA A 204 -11.07 10.98 -12.00
N LEU A 205 -11.86 10.33 -11.15
CA LEU A 205 -11.86 8.87 -11.03
C LEU A 205 -12.29 8.20 -12.35
N ARG A 206 -13.37 8.70 -12.97
CA ARG A 206 -13.91 8.21 -14.26
C ARG A 206 -12.93 8.40 -15.43
N GLU A 207 -12.18 9.49 -15.42
CA GLU A 207 -11.11 9.77 -16.39
C GLU A 207 -9.87 8.88 -16.21
N GLY A 208 -9.82 8.08 -15.13
CA GLY A 208 -8.73 7.16 -14.86
C GLY A 208 -7.54 7.79 -14.13
N ALA A 209 -7.71 8.96 -13.50
CA ALA A 209 -6.63 9.63 -12.77
C ALA A 209 -6.17 8.87 -11.51
N PHE A 210 -6.91 7.84 -11.08
CA PHE A 210 -6.64 7.11 -9.85
C PHE A 210 -5.44 6.17 -9.96
N GLU A 211 -5.18 5.62 -11.14
CA GLU A 211 -4.06 4.71 -11.38
C GLU A 211 -3.24 5.23 -12.57
N ALA A 212 -1.98 5.57 -12.32
CA ALA A 212 -1.08 6.08 -13.35
C ALA A 212 0.31 5.44 -13.22
N PRO A 213 1.12 5.41 -14.30
CA PRO A 213 2.52 5.01 -14.19
C PRO A 213 3.28 5.90 -13.20
N ALA A 214 4.20 5.32 -12.43
CA ALA A 214 4.98 6.06 -11.43
C ALA A 214 5.62 7.34 -12.00
N ARG A 215 6.12 7.30 -13.24
CA ARG A 215 6.70 8.46 -13.95
C ARG A 215 5.75 9.62 -14.22
N GLU A 216 4.45 9.35 -14.32
CA GLU A 216 3.40 10.31 -14.65
C GLU A 216 2.70 10.84 -13.39
N SER A 217 3.10 10.32 -12.22
CA SER A 217 2.58 10.72 -10.91
C SER A 217 3.63 11.48 -10.10
N TRP A 218 3.22 12.00 -8.94
CA TRP A 218 4.13 12.60 -7.98
C TRP A 218 5.22 11.62 -7.47
N HIS A 219 5.01 10.31 -7.62
CA HIS A 219 5.96 9.26 -7.23
C HIS A 219 7.22 9.21 -8.11
N ALA A 220 7.25 9.91 -9.25
CA ALA A 220 8.43 9.98 -10.11
C ALA A 220 9.70 10.41 -9.34
N GLN A 221 9.54 11.29 -8.34
CA GLN A 221 10.63 11.78 -7.49
C GLN A 221 11.20 10.68 -6.56
N LEU A 222 10.46 9.61 -6.32
CA LEU A 222 10.87 8.49 -5.46
C LEU A 222 11.64 7.40 -6.21
N LEU A 223 11.66 7.42 -7.54
CA LEU A 223 12.31 6.37 -8.33
C LEU A 223 13.84 6.46 -8.34
N GLY A 224 14.40 7.58 -7.89
CA GLY A 224 15.83 7.87 -8.00
C GLY A 224 16.26 8.07 -9.46
N THR A 225 17.37 8.78 -9.67
CA THR A 225 17.97 8.86 -11.01
C THR A 225 18.46 7.46 -11.39
N PRO A 226 18.06 6.87 -12.53
CA PRO A 226 18.66 5.62 -12.97
C PRO A 226 20.17 5.84 -13.07
N ALA A 227 20.96 5.00 -12.39
CA ALA A 227 22.40 5.02 -12.59
C ALA A 227 22.65 4.79 -14.08
N ALA A 228 23.20 5.80 -14.75
CA ALA A 228 23.55 5.72 -16.16
C ALA A 228 24.38 4.45 -16.39
N SER A 229 23.83 3.52 -17.18
CA SER A 229 24.52 2.31 -17.63
C SER A 229 25.28 2.61 -18.92
#